data_AF-A0A2E3NGE9-F1
#
_entry.id   AF-A0A2E3NGE9-F1
#
_cell.length_a   1.000
_cell.length_b   1.000
_cell.length_c   1.000
_cell.angle_alpha   90.00
_cell.angle_beta   90.00
_cell.angle_gamma   90.00
#
_symmetry.space_group_name_H-M   'P 1'
#
loop_
_entity.id
_entity.type
_entity.pdbx_description
1 polymer ?
#
loop_
_entity_poly.entity_id
_entity_poly.type
_entity_poly.pdbx_seq_one_letter_code
_entity_poly.pdbx_strand_id
1 'polypeptide(L)'
;METEMTPEEIAVEFAEIFDDLPAEQINEMLAKNIPFETIEFFSQYAEAFADGAGITGNARGRLPNLLLFGYLIRVLEERMLPDPEDTPLS
;
A
#
# COMPACT_ATOMS: atom_id res chain seq x y z
N MET A 1 -24.25 8.85 14.96
CA MET A 1 -23.97 7.59 14.23
C MET A 1 -22.56 7.76 13.72
N GLU A 2 -21.62 6.97 14.22
CA GLU A 2 -20.37 6.76 13.47
C GLU A 2 -20.79 6.07 12.18
N THR A 3 -20.62 6.76 11.06
CA THR A 3 -20.65 6.11 9.75
C THR A 3 -19.36 5.31 9.65
N GLU A 4 -19.45 3.98 9.69
CA GLU A 4 -18.32 3.13 9.31
C GLU A 4 -17.95 3.51 7.87
N MET A 5 -16.71 3.99 7.69
CA MET A 5 -16.20 4.35 6.37
C MET A 5 -16.23 3.13 5.46
N THR A 6 -16.58 3.33 4.19
CA THR A 6 -16.54 2.24 3.23
C THR A 6 -15.08 1.82 2.97
N PRO A 7 -14.85 0.56 2.56
CA PRO A 7 -13.58 0.12 1.96
C PRO A 7 -12.90 1.14 1.05
N GLU A 8 -13.65 1.71 0.11
CA GLU A 8 -13.11 2.66 -0.85
C GLU A 8 -12.73 3.98 -0.18
N GLU A 9 -13.53 4.48 0.76
CA GLU A 9 -13.23 5.70 1.51
C GLU A 9 -11.96 5.53 2.36
N ILE A 10 -11.78 4.35 2.98
CA ILE A 10 -10.55 4.03 3.73
C ILE A 10 -9.34 4.02 2.79
N ALA A 11 -9.46 3.40 1.61
CA ALA A 11 -8.35 3.35 0.64
C ALA A 11 -7.98 4.74 0.10
N VAL A 12 -8.97 5.61 -0.12
CA VAL A 12 -8.75 7.01 -0.55
C VAL A 12 -8.07 7.81 0.55
N GLU A 13 -8.56 7.75 1.80
CA GLU A 13 -7.90 8.42 2.91
C GLU A 13 -6.47 7.89 3.15
N PHE A 14 -6.26 6.57 2.98
CA PHE A 14 -4.93 5.97 3.00
C PHE A 14 -4.04 6.41 1.84
N ALA A 15 -4.57 6.84 0.70
CA ALA A 15 -3.74 7.39 -0.37
C ALA A 15 -3.36 8.85 -0.06
N GLU A 16 -4.32 9.64 0.44
CA GLU A 16 -4.15 11.06 0.74
C GLU A 16 -3.20 11.31 1.90
N ILE A 17 -3.38 10.61 3.04
CA ILE A 17 -2.51 10.74 4.22
C ILE A 17 -1.03 10.49 3.84
N PHE A 18 -0.78 9.58 2.91
CA PHE A 18 0.58 9.15 2.58
C PHE A 18 1.25 9.96 1.47
N ASP A 19 0.49 10.69 0.65
CA ASP A 19 1.08 11.67 -0.26
C ASP A 19 1.74 12.82 0.54
N ASP A 20 1.08 13.21 1.64
CA ASP A 20 1.51 14.30 2.53
C ASP A 20 2.63 13.92 3.50
N LEU A 21 2.89 12.62 3.72
CA LEU A 21 3.88 12.17 4.71
C LEU A 21 5.30 12.06 4.13
N PRO A 22 6.33 12.52 4.89
CA PRO A 22 7.73 12.27 4.55
C PRO A 22 8.06 10.78 4.55
N ALA A 23 8.95 10.36 3.65
CA ALA A 23 9.36 8.96 3.50
C ALA A 23 9.89 8.33 4.81
N GLU A 24 10.55 9.11 5.66
CA GLU A 24 11.06 8.65 6.95
C GLU A 24 9.94 8.24 7.92
N GLN A 25 8.88 9.05 8.01
CA GLN A 25 7.72 8.73 8.86
C GLN A 25 6.98 7.49 8.35
N ILE A 26 6.89 7.36 7.03
CA ILE A 26 6.34 6.16 6.39
C ILE A 26 7.16 4.93 6.75
N ASN A 27 8.48 5.01 6.62
CA ASN A 27 9.38 3.89 6.93
C ASN A 27 9.26 3.45 8.39
N GLU A 28 9.19 4.40 9.33
CA GLU A 28 8.98 4.09 10.76
C GLU A 28 7.66 3.38 11.02
N MET A 29 6.58 3.81 10.37
CA MET A 29 5.28 3.19 10.51
C MET A 29 5.28 1.77 9.93
N LEU A 30 5.85 1.59 8.73
CA LEU A 30 5.96 0.28 8.09
C LEU A 30 6.78 -0.69 8.95
N ALA A 31 7.93 -0.26 9.47
CA ALA A 31 8.79 -1.08 10.32
C ALA A 31 8.11 -1.57 11.60
N LYS A 32 7.11 -0.84 12.11
CA LYS A 32 6.35 -1.22 13.32
C LYS A 32 5.22 -2.22 13.03
N ASN A 33 4.69 -2.24 11.82
CA ASN A 33 3.43 -2.92 11.51
C ASN A 33 3.57 -4.03 10.47
N ILE A 34 4.64 -4.05 9.70
CA ILE A 34 4.85 -4.99 8.58
C ILE A 34 6.06 -5.88 8.89
N PRO A 35 5.98 -7.19 8.60
CA PRO A 35 7.14 -8.09 8.72
C PRO A 35 8.34 -7.57 7.93
N PHE A 36 9.52 -7.65 8.54
CA PHE A 36 10.77 -7.18 7.94
C PHE A 36 11.05 -7.81 6.56
N GLU A 37 10.81 -9.11 6.42
CA GLU A 37 11.00 -9.84 5.16
C GLU A 37 10.17 -9.24 4.01
N THR A 38 8.94 -8.79 4.29
CA THR A 38 8.08 -8.13 3.30
C THR A 38 8.68 -6.78 2.89
N ILE A 39 9.16 -5.98 3.86
CA ILE A 39 9.79 -4.69 3.58
C ILE A 39 11.06 -4.87 2.75
N GLU A 40 11.87 -5.86 3.10
CA GLU A 40 13.11 -6.21 2.39
C GLU A 40 12.82 -6.63 0.94
N PHE A 41 11.83 -7.51 0.74
CA PHE A 41 11.39 -7.93 -0.59
C PHE A 41 11.02 -6.72 -1.47
N PHE A 42 10.16 -5.83 -0.98
CA PHE A 42 9.73 -4.67 -1.76
C PHE A 42 10.87 -3.68 -2.00
N SER A 43 11.81 -3.53 -1.06
CA SER A 43 12.99 -2.69 -1.24
C SER A 43 13.89 -3.21 -2.37
N GLN A 44 14.21 -4.51 -2.36
CA GLN A 44 15.03 -5.14 -3.40
C GLN A 44 14.33 -5.13 -4.77
N TYR A 45 13.04 -5.41 -4.80
CA TYR A 45 12.25 -5.39 -6.02
C TYR A 45 12.16 -3.97 -6.61
N ALA A 46 11.89 -2.97 -5.77
CA ALA A 46 11.83 -1.57 -6.17
C ALA A 46 13.16 -1.07 -6.73
N GLU A 47 14.28 -1.49 -6.15
CA GLU A 47 15.61 -1.14 -6.62
C GLU A 47 15.87 -1.71 -8.03
N ALA A 48 15.64 -3.01 -8.22
CA ALA A 48 15.80 -3.66 -9.52
C ALA A 48 14.85 -3.07 -10.58
N PHE A 49 13.61 -2.77 -10.21
CA PHE A 49 12.65 -2.10 -11.08
C PHE A 49 13.11 -0.70 -11.47
N ALA A 50 13.57 0.10 -10.51
CA ALA A 50 14.05 1.45 -10.75
C ALA A 50 15.26 1.47 -11.69
N ASP A 51 16.17 0.50 -11.54
CA ASP A 51 17.30 0.32 -12.45
C ASP A 51 16.85 -0.02 -13.88
N GLY A 52 15.95 -0.98 -14.02
CA GLY A 52 15.42 -1.39 -15.33
C GLY A 52 14.62 -0.28 -16.02
N ALA A 53 13.94 0.57 -15.26
CA ALA A 53 13.10 1.66 -15.76
C ALA A 53 13.83 3.01 -15.86
N GLY A 54 15.08 3.11 -15.42
CA GLY A 54 15.84 4.37 -15.42
C GLY A 54 15.30 5.42 -14.44
N ILE A 55 14.66 5.00 -13.35
CA ILE A 55 14.06 5.90 -12.35
C ILE A 55 15.13 6.37 -11.37
N THR A 56 15.23 7.68 -11.19
CA THR A 56 16.26 8.34 -10.38
C THR A 56 15.68 9.39 -9.43
N GLY A 57 16.51 9.90 -8.52
CA GLY A 57 16.15 10.99 -7.60
C GLY A 57 15.11 10.58 -6.56
N ASN A 58 14.29 11.54 -6.13
CA ASN A 58 13.34 11.35 -5.04
C ASN A 58 12.31 10.23 -5.31
N ALA A 59 11.87 10.08 -6.57
CA ALA A 59 10.95 9.03 -6.97
C ALA A 59 11.50 7.63 -6.68
N ARG A 60 12.81 7.41 -6.87
CA ARG A 60 13.49 6.15 -6.54
C ARG A 60 13.43 5.83 -5.05
N GLY A 61 13.61 6.82 -4.18
CA GLY A 61 13.56 6.65 -2.73
C GLY A 61 12.17 6.31 -2.19
N ARG A 62 11.11 6.79 -2.87
CA ARG A 62 9.71 6.53 -2.46
C ARG A 62 9.13 5.22 -3.02
N LEU A 63 9.76 4.66 -4.05
CA LEU A 63 9.28 3.51 -4.81
C LEU A 63 8.99 2.25 -3.96
N PRO A 64 9.85 1.84 -3.01
CA PRO A 64 9.54 0.71 -2.13
C PRO A 64 8.23 0.90 -1.36
N ASN A 65 8.02 2.10 -0.82
CA ASN A 65 6.84 2.44 -0.04
C ASN A 65 5.59 2.43 -0.91
N LEU A 66 5.65 3.07 -2.09
CA LEU A 66 4.53 3.10 -3.04
C LEU A 66 4.08 1.70 -3.46
N LEU A 67 5.02 0.80 -3.73
CA LEU A 67 4.71 -0.58 -4.12
C LEU A 67 4.11 -1.39 -2.97
N LEU A 68 4.66 -1.25 -1.77
CA LEU A 68 4.13 -1.90 -0.59
C LEU A 68 2.71 -1.40 -0.27
N PHE A 69 2.42 -0.11 -0.45
CA PHE A 69 1.07 0.42 -0.29
C PHE A 69 0.10 -0.08 -1.32
N GLY A 70 0.47 -0.10 -2.60
CA GLY A 70 -0.37 -0.68 -3.65
C GLY A 70 -0.73 -2.13 -3.32
N TYR A 71 0.22 -2.90 -2.78
CA TYR A 71 -0.05 -4.25 -2.30
C TYR A 71 -1.02 -4.28 -1.11
N LEU A 72 -0.83 -3.44 -0.10
CA LEU A 72 -1.72 -3.41 1.09
C LEU A 72 -3.16 -3.02 0.71
N ILE A 73 -3.33 -2.02 -0.14
CA ILE A 73 -4.66 -1.62 -0.66
C ILE A 73 -5.29 -2.80 -1.39
N ARG A 74 -4.54 -3.46 -2.27
CA ARG A 74 -5.05 -4.63 -3.01
C ARG A 74 -5.49 -5.77 -2.10
N VAL A 75 -4.74 -6.05 -1.03
CA VAL A 75 -5.10 -7.08 -0.03
C VAL A 75 -6.36 -6.67 0.74
N LEU A 76 -6.51 -5.39 1.08
CA LEU A 76 -7.72 -4.89 1.73
C LEU A 76 -8.94 -5.02 0.81
N GLU A 77 -8.83 -4.60 -0.44
CA GLU A 77 -9.88 -4.77 -1.46
C GLU A 77 -10.29 -6.24 -1.58
N GLU A 78 -9.34 -7.17 -1.70
CA GLU A 78 -9.62 -8.61 -1.80
C GLU A 78 -10.40 -9.16 -0.60
N ARG A 79 -10.10 -8.67 0.60
CA ARG A 79 -10.79 -9.08 1.84
C ARG A 79 -12.15 -8.41 2.02
N MET A 80 -12.36 -7.27 1.35
CA MET A 80 -13.58 -6.48 1.43
C MET A 80 -14.59 -6.85 0.34
N LEU A 81 -14.17 -7.60 -0.69
CA LEU A 81 -15.11 -8.22 -1.62
C LEU A 81 -16.03 -9.19 -0.84
N PRO A 82 -17.36 -9.10 -1.02
CA PRO A 82 -18.27 -10.08 -0.44
C PRO A 82 -17.89 -11.46 -0.95
N ASP A 83 -18.00 -12.47 -0.09
CA ASP A 83 -17.81 -13.86 -0.52
C ASP A 83 -18.79 -14.11 -1.68
N PRO A 84 -18.39 -14.73 -2.80
CA PRO A 84 -19.32 -15.03 -3.89
C PRO A 84 -20.54 -15.86 -3.44
N GLU A 85 -20.47 -16.51 -2.27
CA GLU A 85 -21.60 -17.19 -1.62
C GLU A 85 -22.64 -16.25 -0.99
N ASP A 86 -22.29 -14.99 -0.70
CA ASP A 86 -23.21 -13.95 -0.19
C ASP A 86 -23.97 -13.20 -1.30
N THR A 87 -23.70 -13.53 -2.56
CA THR A 87 -24.44 -12.95 -3.70
C THR A 87 -25.72 -13.77 -3.93
N PRO A 88 -26.93 -13.21 -3.72
CA PRO A 88 -28.15 -13.97 -3.97
C PRO A 88 -28.21 -14.33 -5.45
N LEU A 89 -28.36 -15.63 -5.74
CA LEU A 89 -28.67 -16.12 -7.09
C LEU A 89 -29.94 -15.39 -7.57
N SER A 90 -29.75 -14.44 -8.49
CA SER A 90 -30.83 -13.71 -9.17
C SER A 90 -31.30 -14.49 -10.39
#